data_AF-A0A1F6EY23-F1
#
_entry.id   AF-A0A1F6EY23-F1
#
_cell.length_a   1.000
_cell.length_b   1.000
_cell.length_c   1.000
_cell.angle_alpha   90.00
_cell.angle_beta   90.00
_cell.angle_gamma   90.00
#
_symmetry.space_group_name_H-M   'P 1'
#
loop_
_entity.id
_entity.type
_entity.pdbx_description
1 polymer ?
#
loop_
_entity_poly.entity_id
_entity_poly.type
_entity_poly.pdbx_seq_one_letter_code
_entity_poly.pdbx_strand_id
1 'polypeptide(L)'
;MRLLDFLFPPRVDESILRDVSIDDFLALVVPQVVSETRPETVVLLPFSDSRIRAAIHEAKYHGSKHAFTLLAAALAEYLRDYDERPRRSFIIPIPLGKERRKERGFNQVEEIARRALHSLDGHFILNTNLLERVKETQTQVSLERRRREENMRGAFTATHRADPAYTYIVIDDVLTTGVTLQSAIDALQEVGAEHIILLALAH
;
A
#
# COMPACT_ATOMS: atom_id res chain seq x y z
N MET A 1 13.58 -28.99 -9.52
CA MET A 1 14.71 -28.02 -9.55
C MET A 1 14.86 -27.52 -10.97
N ARG A 2 14.68 -26.22 -11.23
CA ARG A 2 14.81 -25.66 -12.59
C ARG A 2 16.30 -25.49 -12.91
N LEU A 3 16.70 -25.67 -14.17
CA LEU A 3 18.11 -25.61 -14.59
C LEU A 3 18.80 -24.30 -14.19
N LEU A 4 18.05 -23.18 -14.19
CA LEU A 4 18.55 -21.87 -13.80
C LEU A 4 18.84 -21.74 -12.30
N ASP A 5 18.17 -22.52 -11.43
CA ASP A 5 18.36 -22.45 -9.97
C ASP A 5 19.77 -22.89 -9.55
N PHE A 6 20.45 -23.67 -10.38
CA PHE A 6 21.83 -24.10 -10.13
C PHE A 6 22.84 -22.97 -10.31
N LEU A 7 22.57 -22.07 -11.27
CA LEU A 7 23.45 -20.94 -11.58
C LEU A 7 23.09 -19.71 -10.74
N PHE A 8 21.80 -19.56 -10.43
CA PHE A 8 21.26 -18.44 -9.65
C PHE A 8 20.25 -19.00 -8.66
N PRO A 9 20.70 -19.44 -7.46
CA PRO A 9 19.79 -19.94 -6.46
C PRO A 9 18.77 -18.85 -6.09
N PRO A 10 17.48 -19.18 -6.02
CA PRO A 10 16.45 -18.20 -5.70
C PRO A 10 16.63 -17.66 -4.28
N ARG A 11 16.15 -16.43 -4.06
CA ARG A 11 15.98 -15.90 -2.71
C ARG A 11 14.96 -16.75 -1.95
N VAL A 12 15.01 -16.73 -0.62
CA VAL A 12 14.08 -17.48 0.24
C VAL A 12 12.63 -17.08 -0.07
N ASP A 13 12.35 -15.77 -0.10
CA ASP A 13 11.01 -15.25 -0.36
C ASP A 13 10.56 -15.54 -1.80
N GLU A 14 11.45 -15.40 -2.78
CA GLU A 14 11.18 -15.82 -4.15
C GLU A 14 10.80 -17.31 -4.24
N SER A 15 11.46 -18.16 -3.44
CA SER A 15 11.15 -19.59 -3.39
C SER A 15 9.79 -19.87 -2.77
N ILE A 16 9.40 -19.12 -1.73
CA ILE A 16 8.08 -19.22 -1.09
C ILE A 16 6.96 -18.90 -2.09
N LEU A 17 7.16 -17.88 -2.94
CA LEU A 17 6.15 -17.42 -3.88
C LEU A 17 6.12 -18.19 -5.20
N ARG A 18 7.18 -18.92 -5.53
CA ARG A 18 7.44 -19.47 -6.87
C ARG A 18 6.24 -20.18 -7.53
N ASP A 19 5.50 -20.95 -6.74
CA ASP A 19 4.39 -21.78 -7.20
C ASP A 19 3.05 -21.33 -6.58
N VAL A 20 3.01 -20.16 -5.94
CA VAL A 20 1.78 -19.59 -5.40
C VAL A 20 0.93 -19.04 -6.56
N SER A 21 -0.23 -19.65 -6.80
CA SER A 21 -1.17 -19.14 -7.80
C SER A 21 -1.89 -17.88 -7.31
N ILE A 22 -2.54 -17.16 -8.23
CA ILE A 22 -3.41 -16.03 -7.86
C ILE A 22 -4.54 -16.53 -6.95
N ASP A 23 -5.22 -17.62 -7.32
CA ASP A 23 -6.34 -18.16 -6.54
C ASP A 23 -5.92 -18.58 -5.13
N ASP A 24 -4.76 -19.23 -4.98
CA ASP A 24 -4.23 -19.61 -3.66
C ASP A 24 -3.89 -18.39 -2.80
N PHE A 25 -3.50 -17.27 -3.44
CA PHE A 25 -3.18 -16.03 -2.75
C PHE A 25 -4.46 -15.25 -2.38
N LEU A 26 -5.46 -15.22 -3.27
CA LEU A 26 -6.76 -14.61 -3.00
C LEU A 26 -7.49 -15.32 -1.87
N ALA A 27 -7.31 -16.63 -1.71
CA ALA A 27 -7.82 -17.37 -0.56
C ALA A 27 -7.27 -16.90 0.81
N LEU A 28 -6.25 -16.03 0.82
CA LEU A 28 -5.68 -15.41 2.04
C LEU A 28 -6.22 -14.01 2.30
N VAL A 29 -7.03 -13.46 1.39
CA VAL A 29 -7.66 -12.15 1.52
C VAL A 29 -8.76 -12.25 2.58
N VAL A 30 -8.54 -11.58 3.70
CA VAL A 30 -9.49 -11.53 4.82
C VAL A 30 -9.54 -10.06 5.27
N PRO A 31 -10.35 -9.22 4.61
CA PRO A 31 -10.43 -7.80 4.94
C PRO A 31 -10.89 -7.61 6.39
N GLN A 32 -10.14 -6.84 7.16
CA GLN A 32 -10.44 -6.53 8.55
C GLN A 32 -10.30 -5.04 8.81
N VAL A 33 -11.13 -4.52 9.71
CA VAL A 33 -11.00 -3.14 10.20
C VAL A 33 -10.17 -3.16 11.48
N VAL A 34 -9.07 -2.43 11.48
CA VAL A 34 -8.21 -2.23 12.66
C VAL A 34 -8.66 -0.97 13.37
N SER A 35 -9.50 -1.12 14.40
CA SER A 35 -10.09 0.00 15.17
C SER A 35 -9.11 0.67 16.14
N GLU A 36 -7.95 0.07 16.38
CA GLU A 36 -6.88 0.66 17.19
C GLU A 36 -6.19 1.84 16.47
N THR A 37 -6.32 1.93 15.15
CA THR A 37 -5.93 3.14 14.42
C THR A 37 -7.08 4.14 14.45
N ARG A 38 -6.74 5.41 14.58
CA ARG A 38 -7.68 6.50 14.31
C ARG A 38 -7.16 7.23 13.09
N PRO A 39 -7.99 7.48 12.05
CA PRO A 39 -9.24 6.76 11.79
C PRO A 39 -8.98 5.26 11.55
N GLU A 40 -10.06 4.47 11.54
CA GLU A 40 -9.96 3.02 11.35
C GLU A 40 -9.34 2.69 9.98
N THR A 41 -8.50 1.66 9.94
CA THR A 41 -7.80 1.25 8.72
C THR A 41 -8.28 -0.13 8.30
N VAL A 42 -8.64 -0.29 7.02
CA VAL A 42 -8.90 -1.60 6.43
C VAL A 42 -7.57 -2.27 6.10
N VAL A 43 -7.42 -3.53 6.47
CA VAL A 43 -6.24 -4.36 6.16
C VAL A 43 -6.69 -5.59 5.40
N LEU A 44 -6.03 -5.94 4.30
CA LEU A 44 -6.51 -7.00 3.40
C LEU A 44 -5.95 -8.38 3.74
N LEU A 45 -4.70 -8.46 4.19
CA LEU A 45 -3.94 -9.69 4.30
C LEU A 45 -3.27 -9.82 5.68
N PRO A 46 -3.20 -11.03 6.26
CA PRO A 46 -2.50 -11.25 7.51
C PRO A 46 -0.97 -11.26 7.30
N PHE A 47 -0.25 -10.29 7.85
CA PHE A 47 1.23 -10.22 7.74
C PHE A 47 1.94 -11.36 8.49
N SER A 48 1.23 -12.08 9.36
CA SER A 48 1.75 -13.29 10.02
C SER A 48 1.93 -14.48 9.06
N ASP A 49 1.26 -14.48 7.89
CA ASP A 49 1.45 -15.51 6.86
C ASP A 49 2.77 -15.28 6.10
N SER A 50 3.56 -16.34 5.92
CA SER A 50 4.87 -16.27 5.28
C SER A 50 4.80 -15.87 3.81
N ARG A 51 3.75 -16.25 3.08
CA ARG A 51 3.55 -15.90 1.67
C ARG A 51 3.25 -14.41 1.53
N ILE A 52 2.47 -13.84 2.45
CA ILE A 52 2.16 -12.41 2.45
C ILE A 52 3.41 -11.58 2.74
N ARG A 53 4.21 -11.97 3.75
CA ARG A 53 5.51 -11.31 4.01
C ARG A 53 6.45 -11.42 2.82
N ALA A 54 6.57 -12.61 2.25
CA ALA A 54 7.42 -12.84 1.08
C ALA A 54 6.98 -11.97 -0.10
N ALA A 55 5.68 -11.89 -0.38
CA ALA A 55 5.13 -11.04 -1.46
C ALA A 55 5.46 -9.56 -1.22
N ILE A 56 5.21 -9.05 -0.02
CA ILE A 56 5.52 -7.66 0.33
C ILE A 56 7.03 -7.40 0.22
N HIS A 57 7.87 -8.30 0.73
CA HIS A 57 9.33 -8.15 0.69
C HIS A 57 9.87 -8.17 -0.75
N GLU A 58 9.47 -9.15 -1.56
CA GLU A 58 9.88 -9.27 -2.96
C GLU A 58 9.37 -8.11 -3.83
N ALA A 59 8.17 -7.60 -3.57
CA ALA A 59 7.66 -6.38 -4.21
C ALA A 59 8.49 -5.16 -3.81
N LYS A 60 8.81 -5.02 -2.52
CA LYS A 60 9.45 -3.83 -1.93
C LYS A 60 10.93 -3.68 -2.27
N TYR A 61 11.67 -4.78 -2.33
CA TYR A 61 13.13 -4.76 -2.46
C TYR A 61 13.66 -5.34 -3.76
N HIS A 62 12.87 -6.17 -4.46
CA HIS A 62 13.31 -6.87 -5.65
C HIS A 62 12.46 -6.56 -6.90
N GLY A 63 11.39 -5.77 -6.76
CA GLY A 63 10.51 -5.42 -7.88
C GLY A 63 9.89 -6.65 -8.55
N SER A 64 9.65 -7.71 -7.77
CA SER A 64 9.17 -8.99 -8.30
C SER A 64 7.83 -8.82 -9.00
N LYS A 65 7.81 -9.09 -10.31
CA LYS A 65 6.59 -9.02 -11.12
C LYS A 65 5.51 -9.97 -10.62
N HIS A 66 5.91 -11.14 -10.13
CA HIS A 66 4.98 -12.13 -9.61
C HIS A 66 4.35 -11.62 -8.30
N ALA A 67 5.17 -11.13 -7.36
CA ALA A 67 4.67 -10.54 -6.11
C ALA A 67 3.72 -9.35 -6.36
N PHE A 68 4.06 -8.46 -7.30
CA PHE A 68 3.18 -7.38 -7.71
C PHE A 68 1.85 -7.87 -8.29
N THR A 69 1.86 -8.99 -9.01
CA THR A 69 0.64 -9.57 -9.60
C THR A 69 -0.27 -10.12 -8.49
N LEU A 70 0.29 -10.85 -7.52
CA LEU A 70 -0.46 -11.40 -6.39
C LEU A 70 -1.07 -10.28 -5.53
N LEU A 71 -0.28 -9.28 -5.13
CA LEU A 71 -0.76 -8.16 -4.32
C LEU A 71 -1.77 -7.28 -5.06
N ALA A 72 -1.59 -7.07 -6.37
CA ALA A 72 -2.54 -6.33 -7.18
C ALA A 72 -3.87 -7.07 -7.35
N ALA A 73 -3.84 -8.41 -7.47
CA ALA A 73 -5.05 -9.21 -7.53
C ALA A 73 -5.85 -9.09 -6.22
N ALA A 74 -5.19 -9.19 -5.06
CA ALA A 74 -5.82 -9.01 -3.76
C ALA A 74 -6.46 -7.62 -3.59
N LEU A 75 -5.74 -6.56 -4.00
CA LEU A 75 -6.29 -5.21 -3.98
C LEU A 75 -7.49 -5.06 -4.94
N ALA A 76 -7.40 -5.63 -6.15
CA ALA A 76 -8.48 -5.57 -7.12
C ALA A 76 -9.73 -6.35 -6.67
N GLU A 77 -9.55 -7.50 -6.02
CA GLU A 77 -10.67 -8.25 -5.44
C GLU A 77 -11.42 -7.41 -4.41
N TYR A 78 -10.70 -6.82 -3.45
CA TYR A 78 -11.32 -5.94 -2.46
C TYR A 78 -12.02 -4.73 -3.10
N LEU A 79 -11.37 -4.05 -4.04
CA LEU A 79 -11.95 -2.86 -4.69
C LEU A 79 -13.14 -3.20 -5.59
N ARG A 80 -13.24 -4.41 -6.12
CA ARG A 80 -14.39 -4.85 -6.94
C ARG A 80 -15.65 -4.99 -6.10
N ASP A 81 -15.49 -5.47 -4.87
CA ASP A 81 -16.59 -5.66 -3.92
C ASP A 81 -16.92 -4.38 -3.14
N TYR A 82 -16.04 -3.38 -3.22
CA TYR A 82 -16.24 -2.07 -2.63
C TYR A 82 -17.25 -1.25 -3.43
N ASP A 83 -18.49 -1.14 -2.91
CA ASP A 83 -19.58 -0.36 -3.52
C ASP A 83 -19.90 0.89 -2.69
N GLU A 84 -19.31 2.03 -3.07
CA GLU A 84 -19.66 3.38 -2.57
C GLU A 84 -20.22 4.28 -3.69
N ARG A 85 -21.05 3.71 -4.58
CA ARG A 85 -21.76 4.49 -5.58
C ARG A 85 -22.71 5.48 -4.88
N PRO A 86 -22.67 6.79 -5.22
CA PRO A 86 -22.32 7.30 -6.55
C PRO A 86 -20.92 7.92 -6.72
N ARG A 87 -20.07 7.96 -5.68
CA ARG A 87 -18.82 8.73 -5.74
C ARG A 87 -17.74 7.96 -6.48
N ARG A 88 -17.01 8.62 -7.39
CA ARG A 88 -15.76 8.06 -7.90
C ARG A 88 -14.69 8.09 -6.80
N SER A 89 -13.73 7.18 -6.91
CA SER A 89 -12.69 7.02 -5.90
C SER A 89 -11.31 7.32 -6.46
N PHE A 90 -10.56 8.21 -5.81
CA PHE A 90 -9.13 8.34 -6.05
C PHE A 90 -8.36 7.32 -5.21
N ILE A 91 -7.51 6.54 -5.87
CA ILE A 91 -6.53 5.68 -5.21
C ILE A 91 -5.23 6.45 -5.03
N ILE A 92 -4.82 6.63 -3.77
CA ILE A 92 -3.65 7.44 -3.40
C ILE A 92 -2.62 6.54 -2.73
N PRO A 93 -1.60 6.06 -3.45
CA PRO A 93 -0.52 5.30 -2.84
C PRO A 93 0.31 6.24 -1.94
N ILE A 94 0.67 5.78 -0.75
CA ILE A 94 1.56 6.55 0.15
C ILE A 94 2.88 6.87 -0.57
N PRO A 95 3.28 8.15 -0.65
CA PRO A 95 4.52 8.53 -1.31
C PRO A 95 5.75 8.03 -0.55
N LEU A 96 6.70 7.48 -1.30
CA LEU A 96 8.06 7.21 -0.81
C LEU A 96 8.87 8.50 -0.67
N GLY A 97 9.80 8.50 0.29
CA GLY A 97 10.87 9.51 0.38
C GLY A 97 11.79 9.46 -0.84
N LYS A 98 12.48 10.57 -1.13
CA LYS A 98 13.32 10.74 -2.31
C LYS A 98 14.47 9.72 -2.31
N GLU A 99 15.07 9.47 -1.15
CA GLU A 99 16.14 8.48 -1.02
C GLU A 99 15.65 7.07 -1.36
N ARG A 100 14.53 6.64 -0.77
CA ARG A 100 13.93 5.33 -1.06
C ARG A 100 13.47 5.18 -2.50
N ARG A 101 12.90 6.24 -3.07
CA ARG A 101 12.49 6.25 -4.48
C ARG A 101 13.71 6.12 -5.40
N LYS A 102 14.84 6.74 -5.05
CA LYS A 102 16.11 6.59 -5.78
C LYS A 102 16.72 5.19 -5.62
N GLU A 103 16.72 4.64 -4.41
CA GLU A 103 17.25 3.30 -4.11
C GLU A 103 16.46 2.20 -4.84
N ARG A 104 15.13 2.26 -4.79
CA ARG A 104 14.27 1.24 -5.38
C ARG A 104 14.01 1.46 -6.87
N GLY A 105 14.02 2.71 -7.32
CA GLY A 105 13.61 3.10 -8.68
C GLY A 105 12.10 3.09 -8.92
N PHE A 106 11.29 2.66 -7.94
CA PHE A 106 9.83 2.59 -8.02
C PHE A 106 9.17 2.78 -6.65
N ASN A 107 7.85 3.05 -6.64
CA ASN A 107 7.01 2.95 -5.45
C ASN A 107 6.16 1.67 -5.54
N GLN A 108 6.38 0.73 -4.63
CA GLN A 108 5.74 -0.58 -4.64
C GLN A 108 4.21 -0.47 -4.54
N VAL A 109 3.71 0.44 -3.72
CA VAL A 109 2.26 0.62 -3.54
C VAL A 109 1.64 1.26 -4.79
N GLU A 110 2.36 2.19 -5.42
CA GLU A 110 1.94 2.78 -6.69
C GLU A 110 1.85 1.73 -7.80
N GLU A 111 2.84 0.85 -7.92
CA GLU A 111 2.87 -0.23 -8.92
C GLU A 111 1.75 -1.24 -8.68
N ILE A 112 1.50 -1.63 -7.42
CA ILE A 112 0.40 -2.53 -7.04
C ILE A 112 -0.94 -1.90 -7.40
N ALA A 113 -1.16 -0.64 -7.01
CA ALA A 113 -2.40 0.08 -7.32
C ALA A 113 -2.61 0.19 -8.83
N ARG A 114 -1.58 0.61 -9.58
CA ARG A 114 -1.64 0.70 -11.05
C ARG A 114 -2.08 -0.63 -11.68
N ARG A 115 -1.49 -1.75 -11.26
CA ARG A 115 -1.84 -3.09 -11.74
C ARG A 115 -3.25 -3.53 -11.35
N ALA A 116 -3.67 -3.26 -10.11
CA ALA A 116 -5.01 -3.60 -9.65
C ALA A 116 -6.07 -2.92 -10.52
N LEU A 117 -5.89 -1.62 -10.77
CA LEU A 117 -6.82 -0.80 -11.53
C LEU A 117 -6.92 -1.18 -13.01
N HIS A 118 -5.89 -1.82 -13.59
CA HIS A 118 -5.98 -2.33 -14.97
C HIS A 118 -7.09 -3.38 -15.15
N SER A 119 -7.51 -4.06 -14.07
CA SER A 119 -8.56 -5.09 -14.09
C SER A 119 -9.93 -4.60 -13.60
N LEU A 120 -10.04 -3.33 -13.24
CA LEU A 120 -11.26 -2.73 -12.69
C LEU A 120 -11.91 -1.78 -13.70
N ASP A 121 -13.16 -1.41 -13.42
CA ASP A 121 -13.84 -0.38 -14.18
C ASP A 121 -13.24 1.02 -13.89
N GLY A 122 -13.57 2.00 -14.74
CA GLY A 122 -13.06 3.37 -14.60
C GLY A 122 -13.63 4.16 -13.40
N HIS A 123 -14.17 3.46 -12.40
CA HIS A 123 -14.68 4.05 -11.15
C HIS A 123 -13.54 4.51 -10.23
N PHE A 124 -12.41 3.80 -10.27
CA PHE A 124 -11.22 4.10 -9.49
C PHE A 124 -10.15 4.78 -10.35
N ILE A 125 -9.57 5.87 -9.83
CA ILE A 125 -8.58 6.67 -10.56
C ILE A 125 -7.31 6.73 -9.72
N LEU A 126 -6.18 6.26 -10.27
CA LEU A 126 -4.88 6.41 -9.61
C LEU A 126 -4.48 7.89 -9.56
N ASN A 127 -4.19 8.41 -8.38
CA ASN A 127 -3.67 9.76 -8.18
C ASN A 127 -2.39 9.75 -7.34
N THR A 128 -1.25 9.87 -8.03
CA THR A 128 0.09 9.88 -7.41
C THR A 128 0.59 11.28 -7.07
N ASN A 129 -0.16 12.32 -7.44
CA ASN A 129 0.30 13.71 -7.39
C ASN A 129 -0.41 14.51 -6.31
N LEU A 130 -1.56 14.03 -5.78
CA LEU A 130 -2.31 14.75 -4.76
C LEU A 130 -1.57 14.81 -3.43
N LEU A 131 -0.83 13.75 -3.06
CA LEU A 131 -0.09 13.67 -1.82
C LEU A 131 1.41 13.59 -2.12
N GLU A 132 2.21 14.42 -1.46
CA GLU A 132 3.66 14.44 -1.57
C GLU A 132 4.31 14.28 -0.21
N ARG A 133 5.44 13.56 -0.16
CA ARG A 133 6.26 13.48 1.04
C ARG A 133 7.30 14.60 1.02
N VAL A 134 7.27 15.46 2.04
CA VAL A 134 8.16 16.63 2.17
C VAL A 134 9.25 16.43 3.21
N LYS A 135 9.11 15.44 4.09
CA LYS A 135 10.07 15.14 5.16
C LYS A 135 10.67 13.76 4.93
N GLU A 136 12.00 13.69 4.82
CA GLU A 136 12.71 12.42 4.84
C GLU A 136 12.68 11.88 6.28
N THR A 137 12.01 10.75 6.48
CA THR A 137 11.91 10.11 7.79
C THR A 137 12.74 8.84 7.78
N GLN A 138 13.83 8.82 8.55
CA GLN A 138 14.56 7.58 8.79
C GLN A 138 13.67 6.62 9.58
N THR A 139 13.41 5.43 9.03
CA THR A 139 12.81 4.34 9.81
C THR A 139 13.89 3.76 10.71
N GLN A 140 14.20 4.44 11.81
CA GLN A 140 15.02 3.85 12.85
C GLN A 140 14.14 2.82 13.58
N VAL A 141 14.50 1.54 13.42
CA VAL A 141 13.76 0.36 13.90
C VAL A 141 13.55 0.40 15.42
N SER A 142 14.33 1.18 16.16
CA SER A 142 14.36 1.28 17.62
C SER A 142 13.60 2.47 18.22
N LEU A 143 12.93 3.32 17.44
CA LEU A 143 12.23 4.48 18.01
C LEU A 143 10.88 4.08 18.62
N GLU A 144 10.72 4.42 19.91
CA GLU A 144 9.45 4.37 20.66
C GLU A 144 8.32 5.06 19.86
N ARG A 145 7.09 4.54 19.99
CA ARG A 145 5.89 5.00 19.26
C ARG A 145 5.77 6.54 19.19
N ARG A 146 6.01 7.23 20.30
CA ARG A 146 5.93 8.70 20.39
C ARG A 146 6.91 9.42 19.46
N ARG A 147 8.15 8.93 19.34
CA ARG A 147 9.14 9.51 18.43
C ARG A 147 8.80 9.26 16.97
N ARG A 148 8.13 8.14 16.66
CA ARG A 148 7.60 7.90 15.30
C ARG A 148 6.48 8.90 14.97
N GLU A 149 5.59 9.17 15.91
CA GLU A 149 4.53 10.19 15.77
C GLU A 149 5.12 11.58 15.51
N GLU A 150 6.08 12.01 16.33
CA GLU A 150 6.77 13.30 16.16
C GLU A 150 7.51 13.41 14.81
N ASN A 151 8.17 12.33 14.38
CA ASN A 151 8.92 12.31 13.12
C ASN A 151 8.00 12.38 11.89
N MET A 152 6.86 11.70 11.95
CA MET A 152 5.91 11.63 10.83
C MET A 152 4.97 12.82 10.77
N ARG A 153 4.80 13.59 11.85
CA ARG A 153 3.98 14.80 11.81
C ARG A 153 4.51 15.79 10.76
N GLY A 154 3.63 16.18 9.84
CA GLY A 154 3.96 17.04 8.70
C GLY A 154 4.91 16.36 7.70
N ALA A 155 4.94 15.03 7.65
CA ALA A 155 5.75 14.31 6.66
C ALA A 155 5.17 14.43 5.25
N PHE A 156 3.87 14.71 5.14
CA PHE A 156 3.15 14.85 3.88
C PHE A 156 2.52 16.23 3.72
N THR A 157 2.34 16.64 2.47
CA THR A 157 1.54 17.78 2.07
C THR A 157 0.65 17.38 0.91
N ALA A 158 -0.53 17.98 0.80
CA ALA A 158 -1.37 17.81 -0.37
C ALA A 158 -1.19 18.98 -1.35
N THR A 159 -1.09 18.68 -2.63
CA THR A 159 -0.63 19.64 -3.66
C THR A 159 -1.73 20.52 -4.23
N HIS A 160 -2.99 20.07 -4.14
CA HIS A 160 -4.15 20.73 -4.71
C HIS A 160 -5.36 20.57 -3.79
N ARG A 161 -6.38 21.42 -3.98
CA ARG A 161 -7.68 21.27 -3.30
C ARG A 161 -8.30 19.91 -3.64
N ALA A 162 -8.78 19.23 -2.62
CA ALA A 162 -9.59 18.03 -2.79
C ALA A 162 -11.00 18.44 -3.23
N ASP A 163 -11.53 17.71 -4.21
CA ASP A 163 -12.92 17.77 -4.61
C ASP A 163 -13.79 16.92 -3.64
N PRO A 164 -14.76 17.52 -2.92
CA PRO A 164 -15.62 16.80 -1.98
C PRO A 164 -16.57 15.81 -2.67
N ALA A 165 -16.66 15.81 -4.01
CA ALA A 165 -17.42 14.82 -4.77
C ALA A 165 -16.79 13.41 -4.75
N TYR A 166 -15.49 13.30 -4.46
CA TYR A 166 -14.74 12.04 -4.53
C TYR A 166 -14.50 11.40 -3.17
N THR A 167 -14.36 10.08 -3.17
CA THR A 167 -13.76 9.32 -2.07
C THR A 167 -12.25 9.18 -2.31
N TYR A 168 -11.44 9.31 -1.27
CA TYR A 168 -9.97 9.26 -1.30
C TYR A 168 -9.49 8.02 -0.54
N ILE A 169 -9.11 6.97 -1.27
CA ILE A 169 -8.62 5.71 -0.69
C ILE A 169 -7.09 5.79 -0.62
N VAL A 170 -6.55 6.00 0.59
CA VAL A 170 -5.12 6.08 0.85
C VAL A 170 -4.59 4.68 1.14
N ILE A 171 -3.58 4.25 0.38
CA ILE A 171 -3.03 2.89 0.44
C ILE A 171 -1.58 2.89 0.94
N ASP A 172 -1.26 2.05 1.93
CA ASP A 172 0.11 1.71 2.33
C ASP A 172 0.40 0.20 2.17
N ASP A 173 1.66 -0.21 2.21
CA ASP A 173 2.04 -1.63 2.09
C ASP A 173 1.77 -2.42 3.37
N VAL A 174 2.20 -1.91 4.53
CA VAL A 174 2.05 -2.58 5.82
C VAL A 174 1.60 -1.59 6.87
N LEU A 175 0.48 -1.87 7.52
CA LEU A 175 0.06 -1.16 8.71
C LEU A 175 0.93 -1.59 9.89
N THR A 176 1.49 -0.61 10.61
CA THR A 176 2.20 -0.87 11.87
C THR A 176 1.57 -0.07 13.00
N THR A 177 1.97 1.19 13.19
CA THR A 177 1.40 2.07 14.22
C THR A 177 0.27 2.96 13.70
N GLY A 178 -0.02 2.93 12.40
CA GLY A 178 -0.97 3.84 11.74
C GLY A 178 -0.48 5.28 11.54
N VAL A 179 0.69 5.62 12.07
CA VAL A 179 1.21 7.00 12.09
C VAL A 179 1.42 7.57 10.69
N THR A 180 1.88 6.75 9.73
CA THR A 180 2.05 7.17 8.34
C THR A 180 0.72 7.58 7.71
N LEU A 181 -0.29 6.73 7.87
CA LEU A 181 -1.63 6.95 7.33
C LEU A 181 -2.29 8.16 7.99
N GLN A 182 -2.12 8.34 9.30
CA GLN A 182 -2.64 9.52 10.01
C GLN A 182 -2.05 10.81 9.44
N SER A 183 -0.72 10.91 9.27
CA SER A 183 -0.12 12.12 8.71
C SER A 183 -0.54 12.36 7.25
N ALA A 184 -0.86 11.32 6.49
CA ALA A 184 -1.37 11.45 5.13
C ALA A 184 -2.80 12.03 5.13
N ILE A 185 -3.65 11.56 6.04
CA ILE A 185 -5.00 12.10 6.23
C ILE A 185 -4.96 13.56 6.63
N ASP A 186 -4.13 13.92 7.61
CA ASP A 186 -4.02 15.31 8.08
C ASP A 186 -3.78 16.25 6.89
N ALA A 187 -2.84 15.89 6.01
CA ALA A 187 -2.53 16.65 4.80
C ALA A 187 -3.70 16.71 3.79
N LEU A 188 -4.47 15.64 3.63
CA LEU A 188 -5.64 15.61 2.73
C LEU A 188 -6.81 16.42 3.29
N GLN A 189 -7.03 16.39 4.60
CA GLN A 189 -8.07 17.16 5.27
C GLN A 189 -7.79 18.67 5.20
N GLU A 190 -6.53 19.10 5.31
CA GLU A 190 -6.12 20.50 5.14
C GLU A 190 -6.54 21.09 3.78
N VAL A 191 -6.60 20.25 2.74
CA VAL A 191 -7.02 20.65 1.39
C VAL A 191 -8.50 20.39 1.08
N GLY A 192 -9.28 19.91 2.06
CA GLY A 192 -10.74 19.78 1.98
C GLY A 192 -11.26 18.38 1.62
N ALA A 193 -10.46 17.32 1.79
CA ALA A 193 -10.94 15.95 1.55
C ALA A 193 -11.87 15.51 2.69
N GLU A 194 -13.14 15.23 2.36
CA GLU A 194 -14.17 14.86 3.35
C GLU A 194 -14.35 13.34 3.49
N HIS A 195 -14.22 12.60 2.39
CA HIS A 195 -14.42 11.16 2.34
C HIS A 195 -13.08 10.45 2.17
N ILE A 196 -12.42 10.09 3.27
CA ILE A 196 -11.11 9.45 3.24
C ILE A 196 -11.21 8.04 3.84
N ILE A 197 -10.66 7.07 3.13
CA ILE A 197 -10.57 5.67 3.57
C ILE A 197 -9.10 5.29 3.65
N LEU A 198 -8.74 4.63 4.74
CA LEU A 198 -7.43 4.06 4.92
C LEU A 198 -7.42 2.58 4.59
N LEU A 199 -6.47 2.19 3.77
CA LEU A 199 -6.22 0.81 3.41
C LEU A 199 -4.74 0.48 3.55
N ALA A 200 -4.42 -0.66 4.12
CA ALA A 200 -3.09 -1.26 4.01
C ALA A 200 -3.21 -2.66 3.42
N LEU A 201 -2.21 -3.08 2.64
CA LEU A 201 -2.24 -4.42 2.07
C LEU A 201 -2.15 -5.49 3.16
N ALA A 202 -1.38 -5.25 4.24
CA ALA A 202 -1.26 -6.20 5.34
C ALA A 202 -1.07 -5.55 6.72
N HIS A 203 -1.38 -6.33 7.77
CA HIS A 203 -1.11 -6.03 9.20
C HIS A 203 -0.70 -7.29 9.96
#